data_AF-A0A1W9Q7V2-F1
#
_entry.id   AF-A0A1W9Q7V2-F1
#
_cell.length_a   1.000
_cell.length_b   1.000
_cell.length_c   1.000
_cell.angle_alpha   90.00
_cell.angle_beta   90.00
_cell.angle_gamma   90.00
#
_symmetry.space_group_name_H-M   'P 1'
#
loop_
_entity.id
_entity.type
_entity.pdbx_description
1 polymer ?
#
loop_
_entity_poly.entity_id
_entity_poly.type
_entity_poly.pdbx_seq_one_letter_code
_entity_poly.pdbx_strand_id
1 'polypeptide(L)'
;MRGALKSSRLPFRNVSPPRSTLRPQVLALALGATLALGLLAIQRPTRTRIVPLPRIDFQELKRRDAEDARLREKADFPVHIRRAGERFRRLGAALWAERAGAPPLAFPYRIESSRVASVELVSEFNALRAEGQSADLIRLRSLQSELFVRAVRRYEETQELSRELIELGGDFIDIARGSWMKDGRVIFSDQDLRLLFRVRFGKLTDTHGQGQFGPSPDELLYYHALFLLHPPGADAHSRNSYKLNIVAALERLEPSYPAGLTRALLLLEQNQPEAAAQALSSAKQTGPWTRIVQNTLLAASALHHEL
;
A
#
# COMPACT_ATOMS: atom_id res chain seq x y z
N MET A 1 69.93 -82.53 -23.87
CA MET A 1 70.54 -81.57 -24.81
C MET A 1 70.06 -80.17 -24.44
N ARG A 2 70.99 -79.21 -24.43
CA ARG A 2 70.81 -77.82 -23.99
C ARG A 2 69.87 -77.04 -24.93
N GLY A 3 69.05 -76.15 -24.37
CA GLY A 3 68.31 -75.13 -25.10
C GLY A 3 67.79 -74.06 -24.14
N ALA A 4 68.56 -72.99 -23.97
CA ALA A 4 68.22 -71.84 -23.14
C ALA A 4 67.31 -70.87 -23.91
N LEU A 5 66.21 -70.42 -23.32
CA LEU A 5 65.38 -69.33 -23.84
C LEU A 5 65.31 -68.18 -22.83
N LYS A 6 65.58 -66.99 -23.37
CA LYS A 6 65.81 -65.70 -22.72
C LYS A 6 64.54 -65.11 -22.11
N SER A 7 64.73 -64.43 -20.98
CA SER A 7 63.78 -63.53 -20.32
C SER A 7 63.47 -62.28 -21.16
N SER A 8 62.22 -61.84 -21.16
CA SER A 8 61.85 -60.43 -21.43
C SER A 8 60.92 -59.93 -20.33
N ARG A 9 61.41 -58.95 -19.55
CA ARG A 9 60.62 -58.17 -18.58
C ARG A 9 60.08 -56.94 -19.32
N LEU A 10 58.76 -56.74 -19.29
CA LEU A 10 58.13 -55.52 -19.80
C LEU A 10 58.33 -54.37 -18.80
N PRO A 11 58.64 -53.14 -19.25
CA PRO A 11 58.84 -52.00 -18.37
C PRO A 11 57.51 -51.34 -17.99
N PHE A 12 57.29 -51.12 -16.70
CA PHE A 12 56.27 -50.21 -16.20
C PHE A 12 56.60 -48.77 -16.65
N ARG A 13 55.74 -48.19 -17.48
CA ARG A 13 55.85 -46.82 -17.98
C ARG A 13 55.17 -45.89 -16.97
N ASN A 14 55.97 -45.16 -16.18
CA ASN A 14 55.49 -44.07 -15.31
C ASN A 14 54.82 -42.98 -16.17
N VAL A 15 53.50 -42.88 -16.11
CA VAL A 15 52.74 -41.78 -16.71
C VAL A 15 52.70 -40.63 -15.69
N SER A 16 53.49 -39.60 -15.93
CA SER A 16 53.38 -38.35 -15.18
C SER A 16 52.07 -37.64 -15.55
N PRO A 17 51.32 -37.05 -14.60
CA PRO A 17 50.12 -36.29 -14.94
C PRO A 17 50.49 -35.06 -15.77
N PRO A 18 49.66 -34.67 -16.76
CA PRO A 18 49.90 -33.47 -17.52
C PRO A 18 49.80 -32.25 -16.58
N ARG A 19 50.89 -31.50 -16.45
CA ARG A 19 50.89 -30.17 -15.86
C ARG A 19 50.03 -29.28 -16.76
N SER A 20 48.74 -29.15 -16.43
CA SER A 20 47.84 -28.19 -17.06
C SER A 20 48.30 -26.78 -16.67
N THR A 21 49.16 -26.20 -17.51
CA THR A 21 49.43 -24.77 -17.47
C THR A 21 48.13 -24.07 -17.88
N LEU A 22 47.37 -23.59 -16.89
CA LEU A 22 46.26 -22.67 -17.10
C LEU A 22 46.76 -21.55 -18.01
N ARG A 23 46.19 -21.44 -19.22
CA ARG A 23 46.59 -20.41 -20.19
C ARG A 23 46.48 -19.05 -19.50
N PRO A 24 47.47 -18.15 -19.66
CA PRO A 24 47.50 -16.84 -18.97
C PRO A 24 46.24 -16.00 -19.23
N GLN A 25 45.58 -16.22 -20.38
CA GLN A 25 44.29 -15.61 -20.72
C GLN A 25 43.14 -16.05 -19.79
N VAL A 26 43.09 -17.33 -19.40
CA VAL A 26 42.07 -17.86 -18.46
C VAL A 26 42.31 -17.30 -17.06
N LEU A 27 43.57 -17.17 -16.66
CA LEU A 27 43.95 -16.59 -15.37
C LEU A 27 43.59 -15.09 -15.31
N ALA A 28 43.86 -14.34 -16.39
CA ALA A 28 43.52 -12.93 -16.51
C ALA A 28 42.00 -12.70 -16.53
N LEU A 29 41.23 -13.55 -17.22
CA LEU A 29 39.76 -13.51 -17.20
C LEU A 29 39.20 -13.82 -15.80
N ALA A 30 39.74 -14.83 -15.12
CA ALA A 30 39.32 -15.17 -13.76
C ALA A 30 39.64 -14.04 -12.77
N LEU A 31 40.84 -13.44 -12.84
CA LEU A 31 41.21 -12.28 -12.04
C LEU A 31 40.32 -11.07 -12.35
N GLY A 32 40.11 -10.76 -13.63
CA GLY A 32 39.26 -9.65 -14.07
C GLY A 32 37.81 -9.82 -13.60
N ALA A 33 37.26 -11.03 -13.72
CA ALA A 33 35.93 -11.34 -13.22
C ALA A 33 35.84 -11.22 -11.69
N THR A 34 36.86 -11.71 -10.96
CA THR A 34 36.91 -11.61 -9.49
C THR A 34 37.02 -10.16 -9.02
N LEU A 35 37.83 -9.33 -9.69
CA LEU A 35 37.96 -7.90 -9.41
C LEU A 35 36.67 -7.14 -9.74
N ALA A 36 36.03 -7.45 -10.87
CA ALA A 36 34.75 -6.85 -11.24
C ALA A 36 33.63 -7.22 -10.25
N LEU A 37 33.56 -8.50 -9.84
CA LEU A 37 32.65 -8.97 -8.80
C LEU A 37 32.94 -8.31 -7.45
N GLY A 38 34.23 -8.15 -7.10
CA GLY A 38 34.66 -7.43 -5.90
C GLY A 38 34.24 -5.97 -5.90
N LEU A 39 34.44 -5.26 -7.02
CA LEU A 39 34.03 -3.86 -7.20
C LEU A 39 32.51 -3.66 -7.13
N LEU A 40 31.73 -4.65 -7.59
CA LEU A 40 30.27 -4.68 -7.45
C LEU A 40 29.80 -5.03 -6.02
N ALA A 41 30.65 -5.67 -5.22
CA ALA A 41 30.39 -5.96 -3.81
C ALA A 41 30.69 -4.79 -2.88
N ILE A 42 31.46 -3.79 -3.34
CA ILE A 42 31.74 -2.56 -2.56
C ILE A 42 30.45 -1.75 -2.40
N GLN A 43 30.07 -1.52 -1.15
CA GLN A 43 28.96 -0.64 -0.79
C GLN A 43 29.29 0.80 -1.17
N ARG A 44 28.36 1.48 -1.81
CA ARG A 44 28.52 2.87 -2.23
C ARG A 44 27.42 3.72 -1.58
N PRO A 45 27.74 4.89 -1.01
CA PRO A 45 26.73 5.80 -0.48
C PRO A 45 25.80 6.19 -1.63
N THR A 46 24.59 5.63 -1.63
CA THR A 46 23.60 5.87 -2.68
C THR A 46 22.26 6.10 -2.01
N ARG A 47 21.68 7.29 -2.21
CA ARG A 47 20.31 7.56 -1.77
C ARG A 47 19.35 7.00 -2.80
N THR A 48 18.67 5.90 -2.46
CA THR A 48 17.47 5.55 -3.23
C THR A 48 16.39 6.59 -2.92
N ARG A 49 15.66 7.04 -3.94
CA ARG A 49 14.43 7.85 -3.77
C ARG A 49 13.18 6.99 -3.90
N ILE A 50 13.35 5.69 -4.11
CA ILE A 50 12.26 4.75 -4.32
C ILE A 50 11.83 4.25 -2.94
N VAL A 51 10.67 4.73 -2.50
CA VAL A 51 9.97 4.21 -1.32
C VAL A 51 9.50 2.78 -1.63
N PRO A 52 9.93 1.76 -0.87
CA PRO A 52 9.41 0.41 -1.02
C PRO A 52 7.90 0.37 -0.82
N LEU A 53 7.20 -0.42 -1.66
CA LEU A 53 5.79 -0.71 -1.49
C LEU A 53 5.61 -2.10 -0.85
N PRO A 54 4.53 -2.33 -0.09
CA PRO A 54 4.21 -3.65 0.45
C PRO A 54 3.97 -4.66 -0.67
N ARG A 55 4.08 -5.95 -0.35
CA ARG A 55 3.75 -7.02 -1.29
C ARG A 55 2.23 -7.18 -1.31
N ILE A 56 1.64 -7.01 -2.48
CA ILE A 56 0.20 -7.02 -2.68
C ILE A 56 -0.17 -8.16 -3.64
N ASP A 57 -1.13 -9.00 -3.23
CA ASP A 57 -1.75 -9.96 -4.13
C ASP A 57 -2.87 -9.30 -4.96
N PHE A 58 -2.53 -8.86 -6.16
CA PHE A 58 -3.48 -8.24 -7.08
C PHE A 58 -4.57 -9.19 -7.59
N GLN A 59 -4.39 -10.52 -7.50
CA GLN A 59 -5.43 -11.46 -7.90
C GLN A 59 -6.57 -11.50 -6.88
N GLU A 60 -6.23 -11.47 -5.58
CA GLU A 60 -7.24 -11.36 -4.52
C GLU A 60 -8.02 -10.04 -4.63
N LEU A 61 -7.34 -8.92 -4.90
CA LEU A 61 -8.00 -7.62 -5.12
C LEU A 61 -9.03 -7.69 -6.26
N LYS A 62 -8.64 -8.31 -7.39
CA LYS A 62 -9.54 -8.48 -8.55
C LYS A 62 -10.71 -9.40 -8.22
N ARG A 63 -10.45 -10.50 -7.50
CA ARG A 63 -11.49 -11.46 -7.09
C ARG A 63 -12.54 -10.77 -6.21
N ARG A 64 -12.10 -9.93 -5.27
CA ARG A 64 -12.98 -9.18 -4.37
C ARG A 64 -13.82 -8.12 -5.09
N ASP A 65 -13.24 -7.35 -6.01
CA ASP A 65 -14.02 -6.39 -6.79
C ASP A 65 -15.06 -7.10 -7.68
N ALA A 66 -14.72 -8.26 -8.26
CA ALA A 66 -15.66 -9.07 -9.02
C ALA A 66 -16.80 -9.66 -8.15
N GLU A 67 -16.49 -10.05 -6.91
CA GLU A 67 -17.49 -10.51 -5.93
C GLU A 67 -18.46 -9.37 -5.56
N ASP A 68 -17.93 -8.20 -5.21
CA ASP A 68 -18.74 -7.01 -4.93
C ASP A 68 -19.55 -6.57 -6.16
N ALA A 69 -19.05 -6.76 -7.39
CA ALA A 69 -19.79 -6.44 -8.61
C ALA A 69 -21.06 -7.29 -8.76
N ARG A 70 -20.98 -8.59 -8.47
CA ARG A 70 -22.15 -9.50 -8.52
C ARG A 70 -23.25 -9.11 -7.52
N LEU A 71 -22.87 -8.53 -6.39
CA LEU A 71 -23.82 -8.10 -5.36
C LEU A 71 -24.67 -6.89 -5.76
N ARG A 72 -24.30 -6.17 -6.83
CA ARG A 72 -24.97 -4.95 -7.29
C ARG A 72 -26.12 -5.20 -8.27
N GLU A 73 -26.15 -6.36 -8.93
CA GLU A 73 -27.06 -6.64 -10.05
C GLU A 73 -28.54 -6.80 -9.68
N LYS A 74 -28.86 -6.89 -8.38
CA LYS A 74 -30.26 -6.95 -7.90
C LYS A 74 -30.39 -6.01 -6.71
N ALA A 75 -31.08 -4.89 -6.88
CA ALA A 75 -31.28 -3.90 -5.82
C ALA A 75 -32.76 -3.78 -5.46
N ASP A 76 -33.29 -4.83 -4.82
CA ASP A 76 -34.45 -4.68 -3.95
C ASP A 76 -33.98 -4.90 -2.51
N PHE A 77 -34.33 -3.94 -1.65
CA PHE A 77 -33.91 -3.88 -0.27
C PHE A 77 -35.13 -3.71 0.61
N PRO A 78 -35.24 -4.51 1.70
CA PRO A 78 -36.22 -4.26 2.73
C PRO A 78 -36.17 -2.82 3.26
N VAL A 79 -37.30 -2.31 3.74
CA VAL A 79 -37.44 -0.93 4.23
C VAL A 79 -36.36 -0.56 5.25
N HIS A 80 -36.04 -1.47 6.16
CA HIS A 80 -35.03 -1.25 7.20
C HIS A 80 -33.60 -1.16 6.65
N ILE A 81 -33.25 -1.93 5.60
CA ILE A 81 -31.95 -1.81 4.91
C ILE A 81 -31.86 -0.47 4.17
N ARG A 82 -32.94 -0.06 3.50
CA ARG A 82 -33.00 1.27 2.86
C ARG A 82 -32.80 2.38 3.88
N ARG A 83 -33.45 2.28 5.05
CA ARG A 83 -33.30 3.23 6.15
C ARG A 83 -31.85 3.32 6.62
N ALA A 84 -31.15 2.20 6.78
CA ALA A 84 -29.73 2.19 7.12
C ALA A 84 -28.88 2.91 6.05
N GLY A 85 -29.19 2.70 4.77
CA GLY A 85 -28.57 3.41 3.66
C GLY A 85 -28.79 4.93 3.71
N GLU A 86 -30.00 5.37 4.04
CA GLU A 86 -30.33 6.79 4.21
C GLU A 86 -29.62 7.40 5.43
N ARG A 87 -29.48 6.66 6.54
CA ARG A 87 -28.69 7.12 7.70
C ARG A 87 -27.23 7.33 7.33
N PHE A 88 -26.65 6.42 6.53
CA PHE A 88 -25.29 6.58 6.02
C PHE A 88 -25.14 7.85 5.18
N ARG A 89 -26.09 8.10 4.27
CA ARG A 89 -26.15 9.29 3.42
C ARG A 89 -26.25 10.58 4.25
N ARG A 90 -27.09 10.60 5.28
CA ARG A 90 -27.23 11.74 6.20
C ARG A 90 -25.95 12.05 6.94
N LEU A 91 -25.24 11.02 7.42
CA LEU A 91 -23.94 11.22 8.05
C LEU A 91 -22.93 11.82 7.08
N GLY A 92 -22.87 11.36 5.83
CA GLY A 92 -22.00 11.96 4.81
C GLY A 92 -22.31 13.44 4.57
N ALA A 93 -23.60 13.79 4.41
CA ALA A 93 -24.01 15.18 4.27
C ALA A 93 -23.65 16.05 5.49
N ALA A 94 -23.79 15.50 6.70
CA ALA A 94 -23.40 16.19 7.93
C ALA A 94 -21.89 16.44 8.02
N LEU A 95 -21.07 15.44 7.69
CA LEU A 95 -19.60 15.57 7.63
C LEU A 95 -19.17 16.65 6.63
N TRP A 96 -19.80 16.68 5.45
CA TRP A 96 -19.54 17.71 4.46
C TRP A 96 -19.91 19.11 4.98
N ALA A 97 -21.11 19.26 5.57
CA ALA A 97 -21.59 20.54 6.06
C ALA A 97 -20.70 21.12 7.17
N GLU A 98 -20.26 20.28 8.12
CA GLU A 98 -19.32 20.66 9.18
C GLU A 98 -17.98 21.14 8.59
N ARG A 99 -17.46 20.44 7.58
CA ARG A 99 -16.20 20.81 6.93
C ARG A 99 -16.32 22.10 6.12
N ALA A 100 -17.43 22.30 5.42
CA ALA A 100 -17.70 23.47 4.59
C ALA A 100 -18.06 24.72 5.42
N GLY A 101 -18.30 24.59 6.73
CA GLY A 101 -18.86 25.65 7.54
C GLY A 101 -20.26 26.08 7.09
N ALA A 102 -20.96 25.19 6.37
CA ALA A 102 -22.26 25.48 5.79
C ALA A 102 -23.35 25.46 6.87
N PRO A 103 -24.27 26.44 6.90
CA PRO A 103 -25.39 26.40 7.84
C PRO A 103 -26.29 25.18 7.55
N PRO A 104 -26.89 24.54 8.58
CA PRO A 104 -27.66 23.29 8.47
C PRO A 104 -28.88 23.28 7.51
N LEU A 105 -29.19 24.41 6.88
CA LEU A 105 -30.40 24.66 6.09
C LEU A 105 -30.18 24.60 4.56
N ALA A 106 -28.95 24.33 4.09
CA ALA A 106 -28.64 24.24 2.65
C ALA A 106 -29.20 22.99 1.96
N PHE A 107 -29.75 22.04 2.74
CA PHE A 107 -30.38 20.81 2.23
C PHE A 107 -31.84 20.72 2.68
N PRO A 108 -32.70 20.02 1.91
CA PRO A 108 -34.11 19.81 2.28
C PRO A 108 -34.32 18.96 3.56
N TYR A 109 -33.24 18.59 4.26
CA TYR A 109 -33.26 17.90 5.54
C TYR A 109 -32.51 18.75 6.55
N ARG A 110 -33.03 18.84 7.78
CA ARG A 110 -32.30 19.40 8.92
C ARG A 110 -30.99 18.62 9.05
N ILE A 111 -29.86 19.26 8.74
CA ILE A 111 -28.55 18.63 8.91
C ILE A 111 -28.34 18.49 10.42
N GLU A 112 -28.50 17.27 10.89
CA GLU A 112 -28.19 16.88 12.26
C GLU A 112 -26.65 16.90 12.44
N SER A 113 -26.16 17.18 13.65
CA SER A 113 -24.71 17.14 13.89
C SER A 113 -24.14 15.77 13.48
N SER A 114 -22.94 15.73 12.91
CA SER A 114 -22.31 14.47 12.45
C SER A 114 -22.22 13.45 13.59
N ARG A 115 -22.03 13.92 14.82
CA ARG A 115 -22.02 13.11 16.04
C ARG A 115 -23.33 12.35 16.24
N VAL A 116 -24.48 13.02 16.14
CA VAL A 116 -25.79 12.37 16.33
C VAL A 116 -26.06 11.40 15.18
N ALA A 117 -25.83 11.82 13.93
CA ALA A 117 -25.99 10.96 12.77
C ALA A 117 -25.10 9.70 12.84
N SER A 118 -23.89 9.83 13.40
CA SER A 118 -22.97 8.70 13.62
C SER A 118 -23.50 7.72 14.65
N VAL A 119 -24.01 8.20 15.80
CA VAL A 119 -24.59 7.33 16.83
C VAL A 119 -25.80 6.57 16.29
N GLU A 120 -26.70 7.25 15.59
CA GLU A 120 -27.86 6.61 14.97
C GLU A 120 -27.47 5.57 13.93
N LEU A 121 -26.50 5.88 13.07
CA LEU A 121 -26.01 4.96 12.05
C LEU A 121 -25.45 3.68 12.67
N VAL A 122 -24.53 3.83 13.64
CA VAL A 122 -23.89 2.69 14.32
C VAL A 122 -24.93 1.84 15.05
N SER A 123 -25.89 2.48 15.73
CA SER A 123 -26.97 1.78 16.43
C SER A 123 -27.84 0.97 15.46
N GLU A 124 -28.28 1.55 14.36
CA GLU A 124 -29.11 0.86 13.35
C GLU A 124 -28.33 -0.29 12.72
N PHE A 125 -27.06 -0.08 12.35
CA PHE A 125 -26.22 -1.13 11.77
C PHE A 125 -26.01 -2.30 12.73
N ASN A 126 -25.74 -2.03 14.00
CA ASN A 126 -25.55 -3.07 14.99
C ASN A 126 -26.84 -3.86 15.26
N ALA A 127 -28.00 -3.20 15.29
CA ALA A 127 -29.30 -3.88 15.41
C ALA A 127 -29.56 -4.81 14.21
N LEU A 128 -29.42 -4.31 12.99
CA LEU A 128 -29.63 -5.09 11.77
C LEU A 128 -28.66 -6.28 11.67
N ARG A 129 -27.41 -6.10 12.12
CA ARG A 129 -26.44 -7.19 12.18
C ARG A 129 -26.83 -8.26 13.20
N ALA A 130 -27.32 -7.86 14.38
CA ALA A 130 -27.81 -8.79 15.39
C ALA A 130 -29.02 -9.59 14.90
N GLU A 131 -29.82 -9.02 13.99
CA GLU A 131 -30.94 -9.68 13.32
C GLU A 131 -30.51 -10.57 12.13
N GLY A 132 -29.20 -10.71 11.86
CA GLY A 132 -28.69 -11.56 10.78
C GLY A 132 -28.72 -10.92 9.39
N GLN A 133 -29.01 -9.61 9.28
CA GLN A 133 -29.13 -8.90 7.99
C GLN A 133 -27.78 -8.53 7.35
N SER A 134 -26.70 -9.24 7.70
CA SER A 134 -25.34 -8.88 7.25
C SER A 134 -25.18 -8.94 5.73
N ALA A 135 -25.78 -9.94 5.07
CA ALA A 135 -25.71 -10.10 3.62
C ALA A 135 -26.32 -8.91 2.88
N ASP A 136 -27.47 -8.42 3.34
CA ASP A 136 -28.14 -7.27 2.73
C ASP A 136 -27.40 -5.95 3.00
N LEU A 137 -26.78 -5.80 4.17
CA LEU A 137 -25.91 -4.65 4.44
C LEU A 137 -24.65 -4.64 3.55
N ILE A 138 -24.08 -5.80 3.23
CA ILE A 138 -22.95 -5.91 2.29
C ILE A 138 -23.40 -5.58 0.85
N ARG A 139 -24.59 -6.03 0.44
CA ARG A 139 -25.19 -5.64 -0.85
C ARG A 139 -25.46 -4.13 -0.92
N LEU A 140 -26.00 -3.55 0.16
CA LEU A 140 -26.22 -2.11 0.29
C LEU A 140 -24.90 -1.33 0.13
N ARG A 141 -23.85 -1.74 0.86
CA ARG A 141 -22.50 -1.15 0.72
C ARG A 141 -22.01 -1.20 -0.72
N SER A 142 -22.18 -2.35 -1.37
CA SER A 142 -21.73 -2.56 -2.76
C SER A 142 -22.46 -1.64 -3.74
N LEU A 143 -23.78 -1.48 -3.58
CA LEU A 143 -24.56 -0.52 -4.37
C LEU A 143 -24.14 0.92 -4.10
N GLN A 144 -24.01 1.32 -2.83
CA GLN A 144 -23.63 2.69 -2.48
C GLN A 144 -22.21 3.04 -2.95
N SER A 145 -21.29 2.07 -2.96
CA SER A 145 -19.95 2.21 -3.52
C SER A 145 -20.00 2.52 -5.02
N GLU A 146 -20.85 1.81 -5.78
CA GLU A 146 -21.06 2.07 -7.20
C GLU A 146 -21.67 3.47 -7.46
N LEU A 147 -22.66 3.86 -6.65
CA LEU A 147 -23.25 5.21 -6.75
C LEU A 147 -22.21 6.30 -6.42
N PHE A 148 -21.35 6.07 -5.43
CA PHE A 148 -20.24 6.97 -5.10
C PHE A 148 -19.27 7.12 -6.27
N VAL A 149 -18.81 6.01 -6.88
CA VAL A 149 -17.92 6.07 -8.05
C VAL A 149 -18.55 6.87 -9.18
N ARG A 150 -19.81 6.60 -9.53
CA ARG A 150 -20.53 7.36 -10.56
C ARG A 150 -20.62 8.85 -10.23
N ALA A 151 -20.87 9.19 -8.96
CA ALA A 151 -20.95 10.57 -8.52
C ALA A 151 -19.60 11.29 -8.62
N VAL A 152 -18.49 10.60 -8.31
CA VAL A 152 -17.12 11.13 -8.51
C VAL A 152 -16.85 11.34 -9.99
N ARG A 153 -17.13 10.35 -10.86
CA ARG A 153 -16.91 10.50 -12.31
C ARG A 153 -17.74 11.61 -12.93
N ARG A 154 -19.01 11.74 -12.53
CA ARG A 154 -19.84 12.87 -12.92
C ARG A 154 -19.24 14.20 -12.50
N TYR A 155 -18.70 14.30 -11.28
CA TYR A 155 -18.00 15.50 -10.83
C TYR A 155 -16.75 15.79 -11.67
N GLU A 156 -15.98 14.78 -12.09
CA GLU A 156 -14.83 15.00 -12.98
C GLU A 156 -15.23 15.57 -14.35
N GLU A 157 -16.40 15.18 -14.85
CA GLU A 157 -16.95 15.66 -16.12
C GLU A 157 -17.56 17.06 -16.00
N THR A 158 -18.38 17.30 -14.98
CA THR A 158 -19.18 18.53 -14.86
C THR A 158 -18.53 19.59 -13.96
N GLN A 159 -17.59 19.19 -13.10
CA GLN A 159 -17.02 19.99 -12.01
C GLN A 159 -18.07 20.50 -11.00
N GLU A 160 -19.28 19.92 -11.00
CA GLU A 160 -20.38 20.29 -10.12
C GLU A 160 -20.58 19.25 -9.02
N LEU A 161 -20.70 19.71 -7.77
CA LEU A 161 -21.00 18.84 -6.63
C LEU A 161 -22.45 18.36 -6.71
N SER A 162 -22.62 17.05 -6.96
CA SER A 162 -23.93 16.42 -6.91
C SER A 162 -24.34 16.06 -5.48
N ARG A 163 -25.66 15.95 -5.26
CA ARG A 163 -26.23 15.49 -3.99
C ARG A 163 -25.69 14.11 -3.60
N GLU A 164 -25.68 13.15 -4.53
CA GLU A 164 -25.09 11.83 -4.32
C GLU A 164 -23.64 11.90 -3.81
N LEU A 165 -22.83 12.78 -4.38
CA LEU A 165 -21.42 12.91 -3.99
C LEU A 165 -21.25 13.46 -2.58
N ILE A 166 -22.11 14.40 -2.20
CA ILE A 166 -22.12 14.96 -0.85
C ILE A 166 -22.59 13.91 0.16
N GLU A 167 -23.70 13.24 -0.10
CA GLU A 167 -24.28 12.25 0.81
C GLU A 167 -23.42 11.00 0.96
N LEU A 168 -22.83 10.47 -0.12
CA LEU A 168 -22.06 9.24 -0.09
C LEU A 168 -20.57 9.49 0.14
N GLY A 169 -20.03 10.58 -0.40
CA GLY A 169 -18.62 10.94 -0.30
C GLY A 169 -18.28 11.76 0.94
N GLY A 170 -19.22 12.53 1.49
CA GLY A 170 -18.96 13.47 2.57
C GLY A 170 -17.91 14.50 2.18
N ASP A 171 -16.83 14.57 2.95
CA ASP A 171 -15.69 15.47 2.73
C ASP A 171 -14.67 14.99 1.68
N PHE A 172 -14.94 13.87 1.00
CA PHE A 172 -14.03 13.25 0.04
C PHE A 172 -13.50 14.21 -1.03
N ILE A 173 -14.37 15.01 -1.67
CA ILE A 173 -13.95 15.92 -2.76
C ILE A 173 -13.07 17.04 -2.25
N ASP A 174 -13.29 17.54 -1.03
CA ASP A 174 -12.46 18.59 -0.46
C ASP A 174 -11.06 18.04 -0.15
N ILE A 175 -10.96 16.81 0.35
CA ILE A 175 -9.68 16.12 0.51
C ILE A 175 -9.02 15.89 -0.86
N ALA A 176 -9.80 15.43 -1.86
CA ALA A 176 -9.29 15.17 -3.19
C ALA A 176 -8.72 16.44 -3.83
N ARG A 177 -9.42 17.57 -3.76
CA ARG A 177 -8.93 18.88 -4.26
C ARG A 177 -7.60 19.29 -3.64
N GLY A 178 -7.35 18.92 -2.38
CA GLY A 178 -6.11 19.24 -1.70
C GLY A 178 -4.92 18.36 -2.09
N SER A 179 -5.12 17.12 -2.55
CA SER A 179 -3.98 16.17 -2.70
C SER A 179 -4.14 15.09 -3.76
N TRP A 180 -5.35 14.85 -4.27
CA TRP A 180 -5.66 13.73 -5.17
C TRP A 180 -6.26 14.16 -6.51
N MET A 181 -6.23 15.45 -6.83
CA MET A 181 -6.66 15.97 -8.12
C MET A 181 -5.47 16.19 -9.06
N LYS A 182 -5.63 15.80 -10.31
CA LYS A 182 -4.73 16.09 -11.42
C LYS A 182 -5.57 16.40 -12.65
N ASP A 183 -5.33 17.54 -13.29
CA ASP A 183 -6.03 17.97 -14.50
C ASP A 183 -7.58 17.91 -14.37
N GLY A 184 -8.10 18.32 -13.20
CA GLY A 184 -9.54 18.30 -12.92
C GLY A 184 -10.13 16.92 -12.64
N ARG A 185 -9.30 15.88 -12.51
CA ARG A 185 -9.70 14.49 -12.25
C ARG A 185 -9.07 13.95 -10.97
N VAL A 186 -9.77 13.05 -10.29
CA VAL A 186 -9.23 12.28 -9.18
C VAL A 186 -8.25 11.25 -9.74
N ILE A 187 -7.06 11.17 -9.16
CA ILE A 187 -5.99 10.24 -9.59
C ILE A 187 -6.33 8.75 -9.41
N PHE A 188 -7.38 8.46 -8.65
CA PHE A 188 -7.78 7.10 -8.27
C PHE A 188 -8.64 6.45 -9.35
N SER A 189 -8.37 5.17 -9.63
CA SER A 189 -9.21 4.34 -10.50
C SER A 189 -10.55 4.01 -9.84
N ASP A 190 -11.49 3.45 -10.58
CA ASP A 190 -12.79 3.02 -10.03
C ASP A 190 -12.61 1.97 -8.92
N GLN A 191 -11.65 1.05 -9.10
CA GLN A 191 -11.32 0.04 -8.10
C GLN A 191 -10.80 0.68 -6.80
N ASP A 192 -9.93 1.69 -6.92
CA ASP A 192 -9.40 2.43 -5.78
C ASP A 192 -10.52 3.17 -5.05
N LEU A 193 -11.39 3.87 -5.79
CA LEU A 193 -12.53 4.60 -5.21
C LEU A 193 -13.48 3.66 -4.47
N ARG A 194 -13.74 2.45 -4.99
CA ARG A 194 -14.57 1.46 -4.30
C ARG A 194 -13.92 0.94 -3.03
N LEU A 195 -12.60 0.72 -3.04
CA LEU A 195 -11.85 0.32 -1.85
C LEU A 195 -11.88 1.43 -0.79
N LEU A 196 -11.61 2.68 -1.18
CA LEU A 196 -11.70 3.85 -0.30
C LEU A 196 -13.09 3.96 0.31
N PHE A 197 -14.14 3.78 -0.50
CA PHE A 197 -15.51 3.77 -0.03
C PHE A 197 -15.76 2.63 0.96
N ARG A 198 -15.30 1.40 0.68
CA ARG A 198 -15.46 0.24 1.58
C ARG A 198 -14.80 0.49 2.94
N VAL A 199 -13.57 1.02 2.94
CA VAL A 199 -12.86 1.36 4.17
C VAL A 199 -13.59 2.46 4.94
N ARG A 200 -14.04 3.52 4.25
CA ARG A 200 -14.84 4.60 4.86
C ARG A 200 -16.14 4.05 5.44
N PHE A 201 -16.85 3.22 4.68
CA PHE A 201 -18.09 2.59 5.10
C PHE A 201 -17.88 1.82 6.40
N GLY A 202 -16.91 0.90 6.42
CA GLY A 202 -16.59 0.12 7.62
C GLY A 202 -16.18 0.97 8.81
N LYS A 203 -15.49 2.10 8.62
CA LYS A 203 -15.15 3.03 9.71
C LYS A 203 -16.38 3.75 10.27
N LEU A 204 -17.26 4.25 9.40
CA LEU A 204 -18.45 4.99 9.81
C LEU A 204 -19.52 4.11 10.44
N THR A 205 -19.56 2.83 10.09
CA THR A 205 -20.50 1.85 10.65
C THR A 205 -19.90 1.04 11.80
N ASP A 206 -18.66 1.33 12.22
CA ASP A 206 -17.90 0.58 13.23
C ASP A 206 -17.78 -0.94 12.95
N THR A 207 -17.62 -1.28 11.66
CA THR A 207 -17.47 -2.65 11.17
C THR A 207 -16.14 -2.90 10.45
N HIS A 208 -15.22 -1.92 10.47
CA HIS A 208 -13.94 -1.99 9.74
C HIS A 208 -13.09 -3.23 10.10
N GLY A 209 -13.11 -3.65 11.38
CA GLY A 209 -12.38 -4.84 11.84
C GLY A 209 -13.10 -6.17 11.61
N GLN A 210 -14.29 -6.15 11.01
CA GLN A 210 -15.13 -7.34 10.84
C GLN A 210 -15.03 -7.84 9.41
N GLY A 211 -14.52 -9.06 9.23
CA GLY A 211 -13.95 -9.52 7.96
C GLY A 211 -14.85 -9.42 6.70
N GLN A 212 -16.17 -9.44 6.84
CA GLN A 212 -17.08 -9.32 5.68
C GLN A 212 -17.40 -7.86 5.31
N PHE A 213 -17.31 -6.95 6.28
CA PHE A 213 -17.63 -5.54 6.13
C PHE A 213 -16.40 -4.68 5.84
N GLY A 214 -15.26 -5.04 6.42
CA GLY A 214 -13.98 -4.39 6.22
C GLY A 214 -13.25 -4.86 4.96
N PRO A 215 -12.14 -4.19 4.62
CA PRO A 215 -11.18 -4.68 3.64
C PRO A 215 -10.51 -5.99 4.10
N SER A 216 -10.11 -6.84 3.15
CA SER A 216 -9.21 -7.96 3.42
C SER A 216 -7.81 -7.48 3.84
N PRO A 217 -6.95 -8.35 4.40
CA PRO A 217 -5.56 -7.99 4.70
C PRO A 217 -4.79 -7.45 3.47
N ASP A 218 -4.93 -8.07 2.30
CA ASP A 218 -4.30 -7.59 1.06
C ASP A 218 -4.86 -6.24 0.59
N GLU A 219 -6.17 -6.03 0.77
CA GLU A 219 -6.82 -4.75 0.50
C GLU A 219 -6.35 -3.66 1.45
N LEU A 220 -6.05 -3.99 2.72
CA LEU A 220 -5.44 -3.05 3.67
C LEU A 220 -4.01 -2.69 3.26
N LEU A 221 -3.21 -3.66 2.82
CA LEU A 221 -1.86 -3.40 2.30
C LEU A 221 -1.93 -2.49 1.08
N TYR A 222 -2.84 -2.77 0.14
CA TYR A 222 -3.06 -1.93 -1.04
C TYR A 222 -3.59 -0.54 -0.68
N TYR A 223 -4.57 -0.44 0.22
CA TYR A 223 -5.08 0.83 0.75
C TYR A 223 -3.96 1.69 1.32
N HIS A 224 -3.08 1.11 2.16
CA HIS A 224 -1.93 1.82 2.70
C HIS A 224 -0.89 2.19 1.64
N ALA A 225 -0.66 1.32 0.65
CA ALA A 225 0.21 1.65 -0.48
C ALA A 225 -0.29 2.86 -1.28
N LEU A 226 -1.60 2.98 -1.51
CA LEU A 226 -2.20 4.16 -2.15
C LEU A 226 -1.85 5.45 -1.40
N PHE A 227 -1.88 5.44 -0.06
CA PHE A 227 -1.52 6.63 0.73
C PHE A 227 -0.01 6.86 0.89
N LEU A 228 0.82 5.85 0.69
CA LEU A 228 2.27 6.09 0.54
C LEU A 228 2.57 6.83 -0.76
N LEU A 229 1.89 6.45 -1.84
CA LEU A 229 2.06 7.08 -3.16
C LEU A 229 1.39 8.46 -3.22
N HIS A 230 0.23 8.59 -2.60
CA HIS A 230 -0.64 9.76 -2.68
C HIS A 230 -1.10 10.22 -1.29
N PRO A 231 -0.18 10.63 -0.40
CA PRO A 231 -0.57 11.04 0.95
C PRO A 231 -1.44 12.31 0.91
N PRO A 232 -2.50 12.38 1.72
CA PRO A 232 -3.21 13.63 1.93
C PRO A 232 -2.31 14.62 2.68
N GLY A 233 -2.45 15.89 2.39
CA GLY A 233 -1.78 16.97 3.11
C GLY A 233 -1.48 18.18 2.22
N ALA A 234 -1.70 19.38 2.77
CA ALA A 234 -1.49 20.63 2.07
C ALA A 234 0.00 20.85 1.72
N ASP A 235 0.90 20.52 2.65
CA ASP A 235 2.33 20.74 2.53
C ASP A 235 3.15 19.43 2.62
N ALA A 236 4.45 19.53 2.29
CA ALA A 236 5.36 18.39 2.27
C ALA A 236 5.57 17.75 3.66
N HIS A 237 5.58 18.56 4.73
CA HIS A 237 5.75 18.08 6.09
C HIS A 237 4.54 17.27 6.54
N SER A 238 3.32 17.79 6.34
CA SER A 238 2.07 17.09 6.62
C SER A 238 1.97 15.75 5.86
N ARG A 239 2.33 15.73 4.57
CA ARG A 239 2.36 14.50 3.76
C ARG A 239 3.37 13.48 4.27
N ASN A 240 4.56 13.92 4.67
CA ASN A 240 5.59 13.02 5.18
C ASN A 240 5.23 12.46 6.56
N SER A 241 4.67 13.28 7.45
CA SER A 241 4.11 12.82 8.73
C SER A 241 3.00 11.78 8.53
N TYR A 242 2.13 11.99 7.53
CA TYR A 242 1.12 10.99 7.16
C TYR A 242 1.75 9.68 6.69
N LYS A 243 2.73 9.75 5.77
CA LYS A 243 3.45 8.56 5.28
C LYS A 243 4.13 7.78 6.42
N LEU A 244 4.72 8.47 7.41
CA LEU A 244 5.34 7.82 8.58
C LEU A 244 4.32 7.00 9.40
N ASN A 245 3.10 7.53 9.59
CA ASN A 245 2.01 6.78 10.23
C ASN A 245 1.60 5.55 9.41
N ILE A 246 1.58 5.67 8.08
CA ILE A 246 1.29 4.55 7.18
C ILE A 246 2.38 3.48 7.24
N VAL A 247 3.66 3.87 7.31
CA VAL A 247 4.78 2.92 7.51
C VAL A 247 4.59 2.11 8.79
N ALA A 248 4.19 2.74 9.89
CA ALA A 248 3.90 2.04 11.15
C ALA A 248 2.66 1.13 11.08
N ALA A 249 1.69 1.43 10.21
CA ALA A 249 0.57 0.53 9.92
C ALA A 249 1.02 -0.68 9.11
N LEU A 250 1.81 -0.47 8.05
CA LEU A 250 2.35 -1.54 7.20
C LEU A 250 3.27 -2.49 7.96
N GLU A 251 4.12 -1.97 8.85
CA GLU A 251 5.00 -2.78 9.71
C GLU A 251 4.20 -3.79 10.57
N ARG A 252 2.99 -3.41 10.99
CA ARG A 252 2.10 -4.29 11.76
C ARG A 252 1.35 -5.30 10.89
N LEU A 253 1.03 -4.93 9.65
CA LEU A 253 0.26 -5.78 8.72
C LEU A 253 1.14 -6.78 7.98
N GLU A 254 2.33 -6.37 7.55
CA GLU A 254 3.30 -7.18 6.81
C GLU A 254 4.66 -7.11 7.51
N PRO A 255 5.00 -8.07 8.38
CA PRO A 255 6.31 -8.08 9.07
C PRO A 255 7.53 -8.14 8.15
N SER A 256 7.36 -8.58 6.89
CA SER A 256 8.42 -8.56 5.85
C SER A 256 8.62 -7.19 5.18
N TYR A 257 7.74 -6.23 5.44
CA TYR A 257 7.85 -4.89 4.87
C TYR A 257 9.09 -4.16 5.42
N PRO A 258 9.94 -3.55 4.58
CA PRO A 258 11.17 -2.87 5.02
C PRO A 258 10.85 -1.49 5.65
N ALA A 259 10.13 -1.49 6.77
CA ALA A 259 9.65 -0.29 7.45
C ALA A 259 10.80 0.65 7.87
N GLY A 260 11.88 0.09 8.41
CA GLY A 260 13.07 0.86 8.81
C GLY A 260 13.73 1.60 7.64
N LEU A 261 13.86 0.93 6.48
CA LEU A 261 14.35 1.59 5.26
C LEU A 261 13.41 2.73 4.84
N THR A 262 12.11 2.45 4.76
CA THR A 262 11.14 3.44 4.31
C THR A 262 11.11 4.67 5.22
N ARG A 263 11.12 4.46 6.54
CA ARG A 263 11.18 5.52 7.54
C ARG A 263 12.43 6.39 7.35
N ALA A 264 13.59 5.77 7.14
CA ALA A 264 14.82 6.50 6.91
C ALA A 264 14.80 7.35 5.63
N LEU A 265 14.23 6.84 4.54
CA LEU A 265 14.06 7.62 3.31
C LEU A 265 13.18 8.85 3.51
N LEU A 266 12.06 8.69 4.22
CA LEU A 266 11.14 9.80 4.55
C LEU A 266 11.76 10.84 5.50
N LEU A 267 12.67 10.42 6.39
CA LEU A 267 13.42 11.30 7.29
C LEU A 267 14.52 12.06 6.52
N LEU A 268 15.19 11.40 5.57
CA LEU A 268 16.16 12.05 4.69
C LEU A 268 15.51 13.10 3.78
N GLU A 269 14.28 12.88 3.31
CA GLU A 269 13.49 13.88 2.58
C GLU A 269 13.19 15.13 3.44
N GLN A 270 13.17 14.99 4.77
CA GLN A 270 12.98 16.08 5.72
C GLN A 270 14.29 16.68 6.24
N ASN A 271 15.43 16.33 5.63
CA ASN A 271 16.76 16.75 6.07
C ASN A 271 17.08 16.34 7.52
N GLN A 272 16.66 15.13 7.93
CA GLN A 272 16.93 14.56 9.25
C GLN A 272 17.86 13.33 9.15
N PRO A 273 19.16 13.50 8.80
CA PRO A 273 20.07 12.39 8.55
C PRO A 273 20.39 11.55 9.79
N GLU A 274 20.44 12.15 10.98
CA GLU A 274 20.71 11.45 12.24
C GLU A 274 19.56 10.48 12.58
N ALA A 275 18.32 10.97 12.57
CA ALA A 275 17.14 10.14 12.79
C ALA A 275 17.01 9.03 11.73
N ALA A 276 17.39 9.31 10.48
CA ALA A 276 17.42 8.30 9.42
C ALA A 276 18.45 7.20 9.68
N ALA A 277 19.67 7.55 10.11
CA ALA A 277 20.70 6.58 10.48
C ALA A 277 20.25 5.72 11.66
N GLN A 278 19.63 6.32 12.68
CA GLN A 278 19.08 5.60 13.82
C GLN A 278 18.01 4.59 13.38
N ALA A 279 17.06 5.00 12.53
CA ALA A 279 16.00 4.13 12.02
C ALA A 279 16.53 2.93 11.21
N LEU A 280 17.63 3.11 10.47
CA LEU A 280 18.30 2.02 9.73
C LEU A 280 19.05 1.08 10.67
N SER A 281 19.74 1.62 11.68
CA SER A 281 20.53 0.83 12.61
C SER A 281 19.69 -0.10 13.49
N SER A 282 18.47 0.33 13.86
CA SER A 282 17.54 -0.46 14.66
C SER A 282 16.73 -1.47 13.85
N ALA A 283 16.79 -1.43 12.51
CA ALA A 283 15.98 -2.29 11.66
C ALA A 283 16.53 -3.72 11.67
N LYS A 284 15.71 -4.69 12.10
CA LYS A 284 15.99 -6.12 11.87
C LYS A 284 15.85 -6.41 10.38
N GLN A 285 16.96 -6.59 9.69
CA GLN A 285 16.99 -6.65 8.22
C GLN A 285 17.36 -8.05 7.74
N THR A 286 16.44 -8.70 7.02
CA THR A 286 16.67 -9.96 6.29
C THR A 286 16.08 -9.84 4.88
N GLY A 287 16.77 -10.39 3.88
CA GLY A 287 16.25 -10.50 2.51
C GLY A 287 16.79 -9.47 1.50
N PRO A 288 16.01 -9.10 0.46
CA PRO A 288 16.52 -8.39 -0.73
C PRO A 288 16.93 -6.93 -0.48
N TRP A 289 16.54 -6.34 0.65
CA TRP A 289 16.75 -4.92 0.96
C TRP A 289 18.09 -4.62 1.65
N THR A 290 18.82 -5.64 2.11
CA THR A 290 20.03 -5.48 2.94
C THR A 290 21.07 -4.55 2.31
N ARG A 291 21.37 -4.71 1.01
CA ARG A 291 22.37 -3.86 0.32
C ARG A 291 21.91 -2.41 0.20
N ILE A 292 20.63 -2.18 -0.09
CA ILE A 292 20.07 -0.83 -0.23
C ILE A 292 20.14 -0.09 1.11
N VAL A 293 19.83 -0.79 2.20
CA VAL A 293 19.88 -0.26 3.56
C VAL A 293 21.29 0.13 3.96
N GLN A 294 22.27 -0.73 3.71
CA GLN A 294 23.68 -0.45 3.99
C GLN A 294 24.18 0.77 3.21
N ASN A 295 23.89 0.84 1.91
CA ASN A 295 24.23 1.98 1.07
C ASN A 295 23.53 3.28 1.53
N THR A 296 22.29 3.20 1.99
CA THR A 296 21.53 4.34 2.50
C THR A 296 22.06 4.80 3.85
N LEU A 297 22.46 3.87 4.73
CA LEU A 297 23.07 4.18 6.02
C LEU A 297 24.39 4.93 5.84
N LEU A 298 25.26 4.44 4.95
CA LEU A 298 26.51 5.14 4.62
C LEU A 298 26.25 6.55 4.09
N ALA A 299 25.25 6.72 3.23
CA ALA A 299 24.87 8.03 2.71
C ALA A 299 24.30 8.96 3.81
N ALA A 300 23.52 8.44 4.75
CA ALA A 300 22.96 9.21 5.86
C ALA A 300 24.04 9.64 6.86
N SER A 301 24.98 8.75 7.20
CA SER A 301 26.13 9.08 8.06
C SER A 301 27.06 10.10 7.43
N ALA A 302 27.33 10.00 6.12
CA ALA A 302 28.14 10.99 5.41
C ALA A 302 27.54 12.40 5.50
N LEU A 303 26.22 12.52 5.34
CA LEU A 303 25.52 13.80 5.47
C LEU A 303 25.56 14.40 6.86
N HIS A 304 25.50 13.56 7.89
CA HIS A 304 25.58 14.03 9.26
C HIS A 304 26.94 14.69 9.56
N HIS A 305 28.02 14.23 8.91
CA HIS A 305 29.35 14.82 9.08
C HIS A 305 29.59 16.09 8.25
N GLU A 306 28.72 16.39 7.27
CA GLU A 306 28.82 17.59 6.42
C GLU A 306 28.03 18.79 6.98
N LEU A 307 27.15 18.58 7.96
CA LEU A 307 26.32 19.60 8.62
C LEU A 307 26.92 20.02 9.96
#